data_AF-A0A5K0V730-F1
#
_entry.id   AF-A0A5K0V730-F1
#
_cell.length_a   1.000
_cell.length_b   1.000
_cell.length_c   1.000
_cell.angle_alpha   90.00
_cell.angle_beta   90.00
_cell.angle_gamma   90.00
#
_symmetry.space_group_name_H-M   'P 1'
#
loop_
_entity.id
_entity.type
_entity.pdbx_description
1 polymer ?
#
loop_
_entity_poly.entity_id
_entity_poly.type
_entity_poly.pdbx_seq_one_letter_code
_entity_poly.pdbx_strand_id
1 'polypeptide(L)' 'EPKINTYANFRDEVLPRIKKLGYNAVQLMAIQEHSYYASFG' A
#
# COMPACT_ATOMS: atom_id res chain seq x y z
N GLU A 1 7.25 -7.12 14.29
CA GLU A 1 6.47 -6.13 15.06
C GLU A 1 5.53 -5.39 14.13
N PRO A 2 4.31 -5.04 14.59
CA PRO A 2 3.39 -4.20 13.83
C PRO A 2 3.96 -2.78 13.67
N LYS A 3 3.93 -2.24 12.44
CA LYS A 3 4.41 -0.89 12.11
C LYS A 3 3.64 -0.28 10.95
N ILE A 4 3.59 1.05 10.89
CA ILE A 4 3.11 1.80 9.72
C ILE A 4 4.18 1.68 8.63
N ASN A 5 3.78 1.29 7.43
CA ASN A 5 4.70 1.07 6.32
C ASN A 5 4.90 2.35 5.50
N THR A 6 5.92 2.38 4.64
CA THR A 6 6.22 3.54 3.78
C THR A 6 5.88 3.27 2.31
N TYR A 7 5.70 4.34 1.53
CA TYR A 7 5.55 4.24 0.07
C TYR A 7 6.74 3.55 -0.59
N ALA A 8 7.97 3.80 -0.12
CA ALA A 8 9.17 3.17 -0.65
C ALA A 8 9.16 1.65 -0.41
N ASN A 9 8.78 1.21 0.80
CA ASN A 9 8.63 -0.21 1.10
C ASN A 9 7.51 -0.86 0.27
N PHE A 10 6.38 -0.18 0.04
CA PHE A 10 5.32 -0.69 -0.83
C PHE A 10 5.82 -0.86 -2.28
N ARG A 11 6.56 0.13 -2.79
CA ARG A 11 7.20 0.08 -4.11
C ARG A 11 8.15 -1.10 -4.24
N ASP A 12 9.04 -1.28 -3.26
CA ASP A 12 10.16 -2.22 -3.36
C ASP A 12 9.74 -3.67 -3.05
N GLU A 13 8.78 -3.87 -2.14
CA GLU A 13 8.41 -5.21 -1.64
C GLU A 13 7.06 -5.73 -2.16
N VAL A 14 6.09 -4.84 -2.43
CA VAL A 14 4.70 -5.23 -2.73
C VAL A 14 4.41 -5.20 -4.23
N LEU A 15 4.79 -4.13 -4.94
CA LEU A 15 4.55 -4.01 -6.39
C LEU A 15 5.15 -5.18 -7.20
N PRO A 16 6.37 -5.68 -6.92
CA PRO A 16 6.92 -6.83 -7.65
C PRO A 16 6.09 -8.11 -7.46
N ARG A 17 5.50 -8.30 -6.28
CA ARG A 17 4.63 -9.45 -5.99
C ARG A 17 3.33 -9.38 -6.79
N ILE A 18 2.70 -8.20 -6.81
CA ILE A 18 1.49 -7.93 -7.61
C ILE A 18 1.76 -8.26 -9.09
N LYS A 19 2.88 -7.75 -9.62
CA LYS A 19 3.28 -8.02 -11.01
C LYS A 19 3.55 -9.50 -11.27
N LYS A 20 4.25 -10.18 -10.36
CA LYS A 20 4.53 -11.63 -10.45
C LYS A 20 3.26 -12.48 -10.49
N LEU A 21 2.21 -12.04 -9.80
CA LEU A 21 0.90 -12.70 -9.79
C LEU A 21 0.05 -12.40 -11.05
N GLY A 22 0.53 -11.55 -11.96
CA GLY A 22 -0.13 -11.28 -13.24
C GLY A 22 -1.21 -10.20 -13.20
N TYR A 23 -1.39 -9.50 -12.07
CA TYR A 23 -2.30 -8.36 -12.00
C TYR A 23 -1.77 -7.19 -12.85
N ASN A 24 -2.68 -6.44 -13.46
CA ASN A 24 -2.38 -5.32 -14.35
C ASN A 24 -2.82 -3.95 -13.79
N ALA A 25 -3.59 -3.94 -12.71
CA ALA A 25 -4.09 -2.74 -12.06
C ALA A 25 -4.00 -2.89 -10.53
N VAL A 26 -3.84 -1.76 -9.84
CA VAL A 26 -3.78 -1.68 -8.38
C VAL A 26 -4.74 -0.59 -7.92
N GLN A 27 -5.69 -0.95 -7.06
CA GLN A 27 -6.45 0.03 -6.31
C GLN A 27 -5.61 0.49 -5.11
N LEU A 28 -5.36 1.80 -5.00
CA LEU A 28 -4.73 2.39 -3.83
C LEU A 28 -5.83 2.95 -2.90
N MET A 29 -5.69 2.70 -1.60
CA MET A 29 -6.60 3.16 -0.55
C MET A 29 -5.81 3.98 0.47
N ALA A 30 -6.49 4.79 1.29
CA ALA A 30 -5.86 5.61 2.33
C ALA A 30 -4.74 6.57 1.85
N ILE A 31 -4.93 7.16 0.66
CA ILE A 31 -3.95 8.10 0.06
C ILE A 31 -4.21 9.55 0.45
N GLN A 32 -5.48 9.99 0.42
CA GLN A 32 -5.82 11.35 0.87
C GLN A 32 -5.53 11.47 2.36
N GLU A 33 -5.04 12.63 2.78
CA GLU A 33 -4.73 12.88 4.19
C GLU A 33 -5.98 12.68 5.05
N HIS A 34 -5.83 11.94 6.15
CA HIS A 34 -6.91 11.59 7.06
C HIS A 34 -6.34 11.55 8.48
N SER A 35 -6.97 12.27 9.40
CA SER A 35 -6.46 12.45 10.77
C SER A 35 -6.57 11.19 11.64
N TYR A 36 -7.47 10.27 11.28
CA TYR A 36 -7.75 9.07 12.07
C TYR A 36 -7.29 7.82 11.33
N TYR A 37 -6.14 7.26 11.73
CA TYR A 37 -5.55 6.08 11.07
C TYR A 37 -6.48 4.86 10.97
N ALA A 38 -7.38 4.66 11.95
CA ALA A 38 -8.31 3.55 11.92
C ALA A 38 -9.58 3.82 11.06
N SER A 39 -9.67 4.95 10.35
CA SER A 39 -10.70 5.20 9.32
C SER A 39 -10.50 4.33 8.08
N PHE A 40 -9.29 3.80 7.88
CA PHE A 40 -8.86 3.11 6.66
C PHE A 40 -8.76 4.02 5.43
N GLY A 41 -8.36 5.28 5.66
CA GLY A 41 -8.35 6.31 4.63
C GLY A 41 -9.63 7.10 4.65
#